data_AF-A0A959BNE6-F1
#
_entry.id   AF-A0A959BNE6-F1
#
_cell.length_a   1.000
_cell.length_b   1.000
_cell.length_c   1.000
_cell.angle_alpha   90.00
_cell.angle_beta   90.00
_cell.angle_gamma   90.00
#
_symmetry.space_group_name_H-M   'P 1'
#
loop_
_entity.id
_entity.type
_entity.pdbx_description
1 polymer ?
#
loop_
_entity_poly.entity_id
_entity_poly.type
_entity_poly.pdbx_seq_one_letter_code
_entity_poly.pdbx_strand_id
1 'polypeptide(L)'
;PNVTTQPGDACDDGNPATINDVVGANCNCAGVLNTCPGIGDADGDGICADVDCDDNDPGIVSQTGDACDDGNPDTAGETIQDDCSCGGGTLVPSFSCAMINSSSDDAEQWKSTGRMDIYNSDLELGVDRNNSQYVGMRFNSLNIPQGATITSAYLQFTVDEAVNENPCILNIVGEAADNAATFTSSSFDISNRPRTNATVNWQPQDWLSVGAAGPEQQSPDLSDIIQEIVSRNGYTANSSIAIIIDGTGTRTAESFNGSIHNAPELCVEFLTAIPDNRIASSTFTSIAEGTREEQNTPSLHIDTEGENLFAGGPVSPIRVHPNPATNKLNVSFSSKIEGIVQIQARDLNGKTVLKATREVAQGDNIITLQGLSLPDGIYFLQLFTNNTIQSAKFIIQTD
;
A
#
# COMPACT_ATOMS: atom_id res chain seq x y z
N PRO A 1 -24.12 -60.48 46.21
CA PRO A 1 -23.71 -59.06 46.21
C PRO A 1 -24.38 -58.32 45.05
N ASN A 2 -25.16 -57.28 45.34
CA ASN A 2 -25.74 -56.42 44.31
C ASN A 2 -24.63 -55.63 43.61
N VAL A 3 -24.67 -55.61 42.28
CA VAL A 3 -24.58 -54.36 41.51
C VAL A 3 -25.64 -54.47 40.42
N THR A 4 -26.82 -53.92 40.68
CA THR A 4 -27.80 -53.65 39.61
C THR A 4 -27.37 -52.34 38.98
N THR A 5 -26.76 -52.38 37.79
CA THR A 5 -26.42 -51.19 37.03
C THR A 5 -27.70 -50.41 36.71
N GLN A 6 -27.86 -49.24 37.29
CA GLN A 6 -28.99 -48.34 37.03
C GLN A 6 -28.63 -47.33 35.94
N PRO A 7 -29.63 -46.76 35.24
CA PRO A 7 -29.38 -45.62 34.37
C PRO A 7 -28.69 -44.48 35.14
N GLY A 8 -27.52 -44.04 34.67
CA GLY A 8 -26.64 -43.11 35.38
C GLY A 8 -25.38 -43.74 35.99
N ASP A 9 -25.27 -45.07 36.06
CA ASP A 9 -24.03 -45.73 36.48
C ASP A 9 -22.96 -45.67 35.36
N ALA A 10 -21.71 -45.47 35.75
CA ALA A 10 -20.57 -45.50 34.84
C ALA A 10 -20.33 -46.92 34.28
N CYS A 11 -19.93 -47.00 33.02
CA CYS A 11 -19.66 -48.25 32.32
C CYS A 11 -18.49 -48.08 31.33
N ASP A 12 -18.36 -49.00 30.38
CA ASP A 12 -17.42 -48.99 29.26
C ASP A 12 -18.17 -49.62 28.07
N ASP A 13 -18.38 -48.86 27.00
CA ASP A 13 -19.13 -49.31 25.81
C ASP A 13 -18.23 -50.04 24.79
N GLY A 14 -16.92 -50.10 25.05
CA GLY A 14 -15.91 -50.75 24.23
C GLY A 14 -15.54 -49.97 22.96
N ASN A 15 -16.05 -48.76 22.75
CA ASN A 15 -15.70 -47.90 21.63
C ASN A 15 -14.61 -46.89 22.06
N PRO A 16 -13.37 -46.98 21.52
CA PRO A 16 -12.28 -46.07 21.89
C PRO A 16 -12.49 -44.62 21.39
N ALA A 17 -13.55 -44.35 20.62
CA ALA A 17 -13.95 -43.01 20.19
C ALA A 17 -15.02 -42.38 21.10
N THR A 18 -15.30 -42.94 22.28
CA THR A 18 -16.23 -42.39 23.27
C THR A 18 -15.55 -42.22 24.63
N ILE A 19 -16.01 -41.23 25.41
CA ILE A 19 -15.58 -40.95 26.78
C ILE A 19 -16.80 -40.71 27.69
N ASN A 20 -16.57 -40.86 29.00
CA ASN A 20 -17.61 -40.68 30.03
C ASN A 20 -18.83 -41.59 29.80
N ASP A 21 -18.57 -42.87 29.56
CA ASP A 21 -19.59 -43.87 29.25
C ASP A 21 -20.54 -44.11 30.42
N VAL A 22 -21.83 -43.96 30.16
CA VAL A 22 -22.89 -44.08 31.17
C VAL A 22 -23.99 -45.02 30.67
N VAL A 23 -24.54 -45.82 31.59
CA VAL A 23 -25.69 -46.66 31.33
C VAL A 23 -26.91 -45.77 31.07
N GLY A 24 -27.44 -45.79 29.85
CA GLY A 24 -28.61 -45.03 29.46
C GLY A 24 -29.93 -45.58 30.02
N ALA A 25 -31.02 -44.84 29.82
CA ALA A 25 -32.37 -45.24 30.27
C ALA A 25 -32.90 -46.54 29.60
N ASN A 26 -32.23 -47.01 28.54
CA ASN A 26 -32.48 -48.26 27.83
C ASN A 26 -31.54 -49.41 28.29
N CYS A 27 -30.74 -49.20 29.34
CA CYS A 27 -29.69 -50.10 29.85
C CYS A 27 -28.54 -50.38 28.87
N ASN A 28 -28.39 -49.59 27.80
CA ASN A 28 -27.19 -49.64 26.95
C ASN A 28 -26.10 -48.75 27.57
N CYS A 29 -24.86 -49.21 27.55
CA CYS A 29 -23.72 -48.34 27.77
C CYS A 29 -23.48 -47.50 26.50
N ALA A 30 -23.26 -46.20 26.66
CA ALA A 30 -22.82 -45.30 25.60
C ALA A 30 -22.08 -44.10 26.19
N GLY A 31 -20.95 -43.70 25.62
CA GLY A 31 -20.27 -42.45 25.94
C GLY A 31 -20.68 -41.26 25.08
N VAL A 32 -20.11 -40.11 25.42
CA VAL A 32 -20.06 -38.93 24.55
C VAL A 32 -18.92 -39.13 23.57
N LEU A 33 -19.13 -38.81 22.28
CA LEU A 33 -18.08 -38.93 21.27
C LEU A 33 -16.86 -38.12 21.71
N ASN A 34 -15.69 -38.78 21.80
CA ASN A 34 -14.43 -38.11 22.04
C ASN A 34 -14.08 -37.30 20.80
N THR A 35 -14.17 -35.97 20.91
CA THR A 35 -13.81 -35.04 19.83
C THR A 35 -12.30 -34.98 19.59
N CYS A 36 -11.48 -35.40 20.58
CA CYS A 36 -10.02 -35.36 20.52
C CYS A 36 -9.38 -36.73 20.82
N PRO A 37 -9.24 -37.60 19.80
CA PRO A 37 -8.63 -38.91 19.95
C PRO A 37 -7.10 -38.81 20.01
N GLY A 38 -6.53 -38.90 21.22
CA GLY A 38 -5.08 -38.88 21.39
C GLY A 38 -4.67 -38.40 22.78
N ILE A 39 -3.92 -37.31 22.83
CA ILE A 39 -3.50 -36.61 24.06
C ILE A 39 -4.66 -35.86 24.75
N GLY A 40 -5.77 -35.64 24.02
CA GLY A 40 -7.00 -35.05 24.54
C GLY A 40 -7.13 -33.57 24.19
N ASP A 41 -8.03 -32.92 24.90
CA ASP A 41 -8.18 -31.46 25.03
C ASP A 41 -7.56 -31.14 26.41
N ALA A 42 -6.53 -30.29 26.43
CA ALA A 42 -5.63 -30.16 27.57
C ALA A 42 -6.10 -29.14 28.62
N ASP A 43 -6.83 -28.11 28.19
CA ASP A 43 -7.31 -27.02 29.04
C ASP A 43 -8.85 -26.86 29.06
N GLY A 44 -9.56 -27.48 28.13
CA GLY A 44 -11.01 -27.58 28.07
C GLY A 44 -11.70 -26.60 27.10
N ASP A 45 -10.99 -26.01 26.14
CA ASP A 45 -11.56 -25.08 25.15
C ASP A 45 -12.39 -25.76 24.03
N GLY A 46 -12.14 -27.05 23.78
CA GLY A 46 -12.77 -27.87 22.74
C GLY A 46 -11.91 -28.16 21.50
N ILE A 47 -10.67 -27.67 21.45
CA ILE A 47 -9.64 -28.00 20.47
C ILE A 47 -8.78 -29.15 21.01
N CYS A 48 -8.13 -29.88 20.11
CA CYS A 48 -7.30 -31.03 20.47
C CYS A 48 -5.84 -30.60 20.61
N ALA A 49 -5.15 -31.10 21.64
CA ALA A 49 -3.77 -30.74 21.98
C ALA A 49 -2.71 -31.19 20.94
N ASP A 50 -3.12 -31.75 19.80
CA ASP A 50 -2.29 -32.00 18.62
C ASP A 50 -2.53 -30.99 17.47
N VAL A 51 -3.41 -30.01 17.71
CA VAL A 51 -3.88 -28.97 16.77
C VAL A 51 -3.89 -27.58 17.42
N ASP A 52 -4.13 -27.52 18.73
CA ASP A 52 -3.99 -26.35 19.60
C ASP A 52 -2.52 -25.88 19.67
N CYS A 53 -2.34 -24.57 19.82
CA CYS A 53 -1.05 -23.91 19.92
C CYS A 53 -0.72 -23.39 21.33
N ASP A 54 -1.65 -23.42 22.29
CA ASP A 54 -1.34 -23.25 23.72
C ASP A 54 -2.23 -24.14 24.61
N ASP A 55 -1.84 -25.43 24.70
CA ASP A 55 -2.42 -26.52 25.55
C ASP A 55 -2.69 -26.19 27.04
N ASN A 56 -2.52 -24.94 27.49
CA ASN A 56 -2.59 -24.52 28.89
C ASN A 56 -3.39 -23.21 29.12
N ASP A 57 -3.91 -22.54 28.08
CA ASP A 57 -4.73 -21.33 28.22
C ASP A 57 -6.02 -21.39 27.38
N PRO A 58 -7.17 -21.74 27.97
CA PRO A 58 -8.43 -21.96 27.25
C PRO A 58 -9.07 -20.65 26.75
N GLY A 59 -8.34 -19.54 26.82
CA GLY A 59 -8.63 -18.31 26.09
C GLY A 59 -7.98 -18.23 24.69
N ILE A 60 -7.07 -19.14 24.33
CA ILE A 60 -6.27 -19.12 23.10
C ILE A 60 -6.71 -20.27 22.17
N VAL A 61 -7.87 -20.07 21.54
CA VAL A 61 -8.50 -21.03 20.61
C VAL A 61 -7.80 -21.15 19.23
N SER A 62 -6.49 -20.90 19.15
CA SER A 62 -5.78 -20.77 17.85
C SER A 62 -5.23 -22.09 17.35
N GLN A 63 -5.69 -22.52 16.18
CA GLN A 63 -5.29 -23.77 15.52
C GLN A 63 -4.55 -23.49 14.20
N THR A 64 -3.80 -24.49 13.71
CA THR A 64 -3.17 -24.44 12.38
C THR A 64 -4.19 -24.09 11.28
N GLY A 65 -3.89 -23.05 10.50
CA GLY A 65 -4.75 -22.52 9.44
C GLY A 65 -5.65 -21.35 9.85
N ASP A 66 -5.75 -21.00 11.13
CA ASP A 66 -6.42 -19.78 11.57
C ASP A 66 -5.65 -18.53 11.11
N ALA A 67 -6.37 -17.44 10.86
CA ALA A 67 -5.76 -16.17 10.47
C ALA A 67 -4.98 -15.53 11.63
N CYS A 68 -3.81 -14.99 11.34
CA CYS A 68 -2.95 -14.32 12.31
C CYS A 68 -2.28 -13.07 11.69
N ASP A 69 -1.43 -12.39 12.45
CA ASP A 69 -0.60 -11.26 11.99
C ASP A 69 0.82 -11.48 12.55
N ASP A 70 1.82 -11.62 11.67
CA ASP A 70 3.23 -11.81 12.06
C ASP A 70 3.97 -10.47 12.28
N GLY A 71 3.24 -9.35 12.14
CA GLY A 71 3.74 -8.00 12.27
C GLY A 71 4.44 -7.46 11.02
N ASN A 72 4.44 -8.21 9.90
CA ASN A 72 5.06 -7.78 8.64
C ASN A 72 4.07 -6.99 7.77
N PRO A 73 4.22 -5.66 7.62
CA PRO A 73 3.31 -4.85 6.80
C PRO A 73 3.44 -5.10 5.28
N ASP A 74 4.46 -5.85 4.85
CA ASP A 74 4.73 -6.20 3.45
C ASP A 74 3.96 -7.46 2.97
N THR A 75 3.31 -8.19 3.86
CA THR A 75 2.49 -9.38 3.54
C THR A 75 1.06 -9.25 4.07
N ALA A 76 0.16 -10.09 3.56
CA ALA A 76 -1.18 -10.29 4.13
C ALA A 76 -1.69 -11.71 3.90
N GLY A 77 -2.63 -12.14 4.75
CA GLY A 77 -3.28 -13.44 4.66
C GLY A 77 -2.48 -14.55 5.35
N GLU A 78 -1.70 -14.18 6.36
CA GLU A 78 -0.94 -15.05 7.23
C GLU A 78 -1.87 -16.01 7.97
N THR A 79 -1.39 -17.24 8.16
CA THR A 79 -2.06 -18.24 8.99
C THR A 79 -1.11 -18.81 10.02
N ILE A 80 -1.66 -19.34 11.11
CA ILE A 80 -0.93 -20.22 12.01
C ILE A 80 -0.44 -21.43 11.21
N GLN A 81 0.84 -21.77 11.34
CA GLN A 81 1.49 -22.88 10.65
C GLN A 81 1.54 -24.13 11.56
N ASP A 82 1.92 -25.30 11.01
CA ASP A 82 2.10 -26.57 11.74
C ASP A 82 3.06 -26.49 12.95
N ASP A 83 3.91 -25.46 13.04
CA ASP A 83 4.84 -25.19 14.15
C ASP A 83 4.34 -24.11 15.12
N CYS A 84 3.05 -23.74 15.02
CA CYS A 84 2.40 -22.66 15.75
C CYS A 84 3.02 -21.27 15.56
N SER A 85 3.91 -21.08 14.57
CA SER A 85 4.32 -19.75 14.14
C SER A 85 3.25 -19.11 13.27
N CYS A 86 3.13 -17.78 13.34
CA CYS A 86 2.40 -17.02 12.34
C CYS A 86 3.26 -16.81 11.08
N GLY A 87 2.67 -16.91 9.90
CA GLY A 87 3.35 -16.63 8.64
C GLY A 87 2.58 -17.14 7.42
N GLY A 88 3.29 -17.39 6.32
CA GLY A 88 2.68 -17.88 5.07
C GLY A 88 1.94 -16.81 4.25
N GLY A 89 1.94 -15.56 4.70
CA GLY A 89 1.32 -14.43 4.01
C GLY A 89 1.86 -14.19 2.61
N THR A 90 1.01 -13.61 1.75
CA THR A 90 1.36 -13.23 0.37
C THR A 90 1.77 -11.76 0.34
N LEU A 91 2.82 -11.44 -0.44
CA LEU A 91 3.27 -10.05 -0.63
C LEU A 91 2.13 -9.14 -1.09
N VAL A 92 1.94 -8.02 -0.40
CA VAL A 92 0.98 -6.98 -0.78
C VAL A 92 1.64 -5.88 -1.60
N PRO A 93 1.00 -5.38 -2.67
CA PRO A 93 1.50 -4.21 -3.40
C PRO A 93 1.55 -2.97 -2.50
N SER A 94 2.74 -2.46 -2.28
CA SER A 94 2.98 -1.10 -1.80
C SER A 94 2.80 -0.09 -2.93
N PHE A 95 2.36 1.12 -2.60
CA PHE A 95 2.17 2.18 -3.59
C PHE A 95 2.67 3.52 -3.07
N SER A 96 3.41 4.25 -3.90
CA SER A 96 4.00 5.55 -3.56
C SER A 96 3.88 6.52 -4.72
N CYS A 97 3.48 7.77 -4.44
CA CYS A 97 3.60 8.89 -5.38
C CYS A 97 4.50 9.98 -4.78
N ALA A 98 5.31 10.60 -5.62
CA ALA A 98 6.03 11.82 -5.30
C ALA A 98 5.79 12.87 -6.38
N MET A 99 5.36 14.06 -5.96
CA MET A 99 5.35 15.27 -6.80
C MET A 99 6.72 15.95 -6.75
N ILE A 100 7.10 16.64 -7.83
CA ILE A 100 8.27 17.53 -7.83
C ILE A 100 8.11 18.58 -6.72
N ASN A 101 9.16 18.78 -5.91
CA ASN A 101 9.10 19.58 -4.69
C ASN A 101 10.23 20.63 -4.55
N SER A 102 10.97 20.88 -5.62
CA SER A 102 12.03 21.89 -5.71
C SER A 102 12.10 22.41 -7.15
N SER A 103 12.47 23.68 -7.32
CA SER A 103 12.68 24.30 -8.64
C SER A 103 13.84 23.71 -9.43
N SER A 104 14.77 23.05 -8.74
CA SER A 104 15.90 22.35 -9.39
C SER A 104 15.57 20.92 -9.81
N ASP A 105 14.32 20.48 -9.63
CA ASP A 105 13.89 19.10 -9.86
C ASP A 105 13.02 18.95 -11.11
N ASP A 106 12.63 20.03 -11.77
CA ASP A 106 12.28 20.04 -13.19
C ASP A 106 13.20 20.98 -13.98
N ALA A 107 13.38 20.68 -15.27
CA ALA A 107 14.24 21.45 -16.15
C ALA A 107 13.97 21.16 -17.62
N GLU A 108 14.17 22.17 -18.45
CA GLU A 108 14.17 22.06 -19.91
C GLU A 108 15.58 22.28 -20.48
N GLN A 109 15.89 21.61 -21.58
CA GLN A 109 17.17 21.74 -22.25
C GLN A 109 17.05 21.73 -23.78
N TRP A 110 17.45 22.83 -24.41
CA TRP A 110 17.52 22.94 -25.86
C TRP A 110 18.56 21.99 -26.45
N LYS A 111 18.16 21.08 -27.34
CA LYS A 111 19.07 20.09 -27.97
C LYS A 111 20.20 20.72 -28.79
N SER A 112 19.98 21.91 -29.34
CA SER A 112 20.89 22.60 -30.26
C SER A 112 22.06 23.30 -29.58
N THR A 113 21.87 23.78 -28.35
CA THR A 113 22.86 24.61 -27.63
C THR A 113 23.20 24.06 -26.24
N GLY A 114 22.44 23.09 -25.74
CA GLY A 114 22.53 22.61 -24.37
C GLY A 114 22.10 23.65 -23.34
N ARG A 115 21.49 24.77 -23.74
CA ARG A 115 20.96 25.79 -22.83
C ARG A 115 19.95 25.14 -21.87
N MET A 116 20.11 25.43 -20.59
CA MET A 116 19.28 24.95 -19.49
C MET A 116 18.30 26.02 -19.04
N ASP A 117 17.05 25.64 -18.86
CA ASP A 117 16.00 26.42 -18.23
C ASP A 117 15.49 25.63 -17.02
N ILE A 118 15.89 26.06 -15.83
CA ILE A 118 15.66 25.35 -14.54
C ILE A 118 14.72 26.14 -13.60
N TYR A 119 13.94 27.07 -14.16
CA TYR A 119 13.03 27.97 -13.44
C TYR A 119 11.83 28.39 -14.32
N ASN A 120 11.52 27.63 -15.39
CA ASN A 120 10.42 27.99 -16.28
C ASN A 120 9.06 27.73 -15.60
N SER A 121 7.98 28.38 -16.03
CA SER A 121 6.63 28.17 -15.45
C SER A 121 5.97 26.88 -15.96
N ASP A 122 6.32 26.49 -17.17
CA ASP A 122 5.75 25.43 -18.00
C ASP A 122 6.83 24.39 -18.36
N LEU A 123 6.38 23.23 -18.83
CA LEU A 123 7.20 22.17 -19.42
C LEU A 123 6.61 21.76 -20.77
N GLU A 124 7.24 22.15 -21.88
CA GLU A 124 6.81 21.76 -23.22
C GLU A 124 7.37 20.39 -23.56
N LEU A 125 6.56 19.35 -23.36
CA LEU A 125 6.91 17.97 -23.64
C LEU A 125 7.13 17.78 -25.15
N GLY A 126 8.39 17.78 -25.58
CA GLY A 126 8.85 17.57 -26.97
C GLY A 126 9.54 18.79 -27.58
N VAL A 127 8.75 19.80 -27.97
CA VAL A 127 9.21 21.01 -28.68
C VAL A 127 8.62 22.28 -28.06
N ASP A 128 9.47 23.25 -27.68
CA ASP A 128 9.08 24.64 -27.47
C ASP A 128 9.18 25.38 -28.82
N ARG A 129 8.04 25.65 -29.46
CA ARG A 129 7.87 26.42 -30.72
C ARG A 129 8.67 25.90 -31.92
N ASN A 130 9.98 26.08 -31.93
CA ASN A 130 10.93 25.65 -32.96
C ASN A 130 12.18 24.96 -32.37
N ASN A 131 12.25 24.81 -31.04
CA ASN A 131 13.35 24.24 -30.29
C ASN A 131 12.98 22.83 -29.82
N SER A 132 13.53 21.80 -30.45
CA SER A 132 13.46 20.45 -29.88
C SER A 132 14.28 20.39 -28.58
N GLN A 133 13.72 19.79 -27.55
CA GLN A 133 14.33 19.81 -26.21
C GLN A 133 14.28 18.46 -25.49
N TYR A 134 15.01 18.38 -24.38
CA TYR A 134 14.80 17.40 -23.33
C TYR A 134 14.08 18.08 -22.17
N VAL A 135 13.03 17.45 -21.65
CA VAL A 135 12.39 17.81 -20.38
C VAL A 135 12.85 16.79 -19.34
N GLY A 136 13.46 17.25 -18.26
CA GLY A 136 13.90 16.45 -17.13
C GLY A 136 13.01 16.70 -15.91
N MET A 137 12.67 15.63 -15.20
CA MET A 137 11.85 15.66 -13.98
C MET A 137 12.46 14.72 -12.96
N ARG A 138 12.55 15.15 -11.70
CA ARG A 138 13.24 14.43 -10.62
C ARG A 138 12.31 14.33 -9.40
N PHE A 139 12.22 13.12 -8.87
CA PHE A 139 11.29 12.74 -7.82
C PHE A 139 12.05 12.26 -6.59
N ASN A 140 11.74 12.86 -5.45
CA ASN A 140 12.35 12.58 -4.15
C ASN A 140 11.39 11.77 -3.27
N SER A 141 11.92 11.13 -2.22
CA SER A 141 11.10 10.57 -1.11
C SER A 141 10.05 9.53 -1.53
N LEU A 142 10.30 8.80 -2.61
CA LEU A 142 9.44 7.70 -3.08
C LEU A 142 9.45 6.50 -2.12
N ASN A 143 10.47 6.36 -1.28
CA ASN A 143 10.60 5.30 -0.27
C ASN A 143 10.56 3.85 -0.83
N ILE A 144 10.80 3.67 -2.13
CA ILE A 144 10.83 2.35 -2.79
C ILE A 144 12.12 1.64 -2.36
N PRO A 145 12.08 0.44 -1.75
CA PRO A 145 13.30 -0.27 -1.39
C PRO A 145 14.15 -0.71 -2.59
N GLN A 146 15.44 -0.85 -2.36
CA GLN A 146 16.36 -1.39 -3.37
C GLN A 146 15.95 -2.81 -3.77
N GLY A 147 15.91 -3.07 -5.09
CA GLY A 147 15.52 -4.38 -5.62
C GLY A 147 14.04 -4.74 -5.45
N ALA A 148 13.18 -3.78 -5.05
CA ALA A 148 11.73 -3.99 -5.10
C ALA A 148 11.29 -4.35 -6.54
N THR A 149 10.26 -5.20 -6.64
CA THR A 149 9.67 -5.58 -7.93
C THR A 149 8.59 -4.57 -8.29
N ILE A 150 8.80 -3.78 -9.34
CA ILE A 150 7.85 -2.77 -9.79
C ILE A 150 6.74 -3.45 -10.58
N THR A 151 5.48 -3.26 -10.15
CA THR A 151 4.31 -3.85 -10.82
C THR A 151 3.62 -2.86 -11.76
N SER A 152 3.73 -1.56 -11.47
CA SER A 152 3.35 -0.47 -12.39
C SER A 152 4.05 0.83 -12.00
N ALA A 153 4.28 1.72 -12.98
CA ALA A 153 4.69 3.09 -12.70
C ALA A 153 4.17 4.05 -13.78
N TYR A 154 3.81 5.28 -13.42
CA TYR A 154 3.39 6.29 -14.40
C TYR A 154 3.68 7.71 -13.92
N LEU A 155 3.86 8.62 -14.88
CA LEU A 155 3.83 10.07 -14.64
C LEU A 155 2.39 10.57 -14.79
N GLN A 156 1.96 11.41 -13.85
CA GLN A 156 0.76 12.24 -13.95
C GLN A 156 1.19 13.69 -14.19
N PHE A 157 0.61 14.30 -15.23
CA PHE A 157 0.75 15.72 -15.52
C PHE A 157 -0.54 16.48 -15.24
N THR A 158 -0.41 17.80 -15.06
CA THR A 158 -1.52 18.75 -15.15
C THR A 158 -1.29 19.65 -16.36
N VAL A 159 -2.33 19.91 -17.16
CA VAL A 159 -2.24 20.81 -18.33
C VAL A 159 -2.07 22.26 -17.87
N ASP A 160 -1.00 22.93 -18.29
CA ASP A 160 -0.87 24.39 -18.12
C ASP A 160 -1.51 25.12 -19.30
N GLU A 161 -1.01 24.90 -20.52
CA GLU A 161 -1.61 25.44 -21.74
C GLU A 161 -2.27 24.35 -22.60
N ALA A 162 -3.43 24.66 -23.19
CA ALA A 162 -4.10 23.81 -24.19
C ALA A 162 -3.42 23.88 -25.59
N VAL A 163 -2.09 23.98 -25.62
CA VAL A 163 -1.26 24.01 -26.83
C VAL A 163 -0.92 22.59 -27.25
N ASN A 164 -1.24 22.27 -28.50
CA ASN A 164 -1.11 20.93 -29.06
C ASN A 164 -0.47 21.00 -30.44
N GLU A 165 0.80 20.59 -30.54
CA GLU A 165 1.47 20.37 -31.83
C GLU A 165 1.49 18.87 -32.15
N ASN A 166 1.09 18.50 -33.37
CA ASN A 166 0.90 17.12 -33.81
C ASN A 166 1.66 16.79 -35.11
N PRO A 167 2.20 15.57 -35.27
CA PRO A 167 2.05 14.42 -34.37
C PRO A 167 2.95 14.54 -33.12
N CYS A 168 2.32 14.43 -31.95
CA CYS A 168 3.04 14.36 -30.69
C CYS A 168 3.53 12.92 -30.45
N ILE A 169 4.84 12.71 -30.50
CA ILE A 169 5.49 11.41 -30.32
C ILE A 169 6.65 11.61 -29.37
N LEU A 170 6.46 11.15 -28.14
CA LEU A 170 7.38 11.31 -27.03
C LEU A 170 8.10 9.99 -26.73
N ASN A 171 9.32 10.11 -26.24
CA ASN A 171 10.23 9.05 -25.83
C ASN A 171 10.60 9.34 -24.37
N ILE A 172 10.26 8.40 -23.49
CA ILE A 172 10.46 8.51 -22.03
C ILE A 172 11.56 7.53 -21.63
N VAL A 173 12.59 8.02 -20.96
CA VAL A 173 13.69 7.22 -20.39
C VAL A 173 14.02 7.67 -18.97
N GLY A 174 14.60 6.80 -18.17
CA GLY A 174 15.12 7.15 -16.86
C GLY A 174 16.59 7.61 -16.91
N GLU A 175 17.03 8.33 -15.89
CA GLU A 175 18.45 8.48 -15.59
C GLU A 175 18.98 7.21 -14.91
N ALA A 176 19.99 6.57 -15.51
CA ALA A 176 20.65 5.39 -14.95
C ALA A 176 21.68 5.78 -13.87
N ALA A 177 21.19 6.37 -12.77
CA ALA A 177 21.95 6.77 -11.60
C ALA A 177 21.45 6.08 -10.32
N ASP A 178 22.35 5.91 -9.35
CA ASP A 178 22.04 5.30 -8.05
C ASP A 178 21.21 6.25 -7.15
N ASN A 179 21.41 7.55 -7.35
CA ASN A 179 20.62 8.64 -6.79
C ASN A 179 20.75 9.83 -7.74
N ALA A 180 19.68 10.21 -8.42
CA ALA A 180 19.70 11.31 -9.37
C ALA A 180 20.03 12.64 -8.66
N ALA A 181 20.96 13.42 -9.22
CA ALA A 181 21.25 14.77 -8.75
C ALA A 181 20.20 15.77 -9.26
N THR A 182 19.99 16.88 -8.55
CA THR A 182 19.17 18.01 -9.05
C THR A 182 19.70 18.50 -10.40
N PHE A 183 18.86 19.12 -11.23
CA PHE A 183 19.32 19.78 -12.45
C PHE A 183 20.10 21.06 -12.12
N THR A 184 21.05 21.42 -12.98
CA THR A 184 21.86 22.63 -12.86
C THR A 184 21.77 23.48 -14.12
N SER A 185 22.22 24.73 -14.06
CA SER A 185 22.34 25.61 -15.22
C SER A 185 23.53 25.29 -16.15
N SER A 186 24.25 24.19 -15.88
CA SER A 186 25.38 23.73 -16.70
C SER A 186 24.89 23.26 -18.06
N SER A 187 25.49 23.74 -19.15
CA SER A 187 25.05 23.33 -20.49
C SER A 187 25.17 21.82 -20.69
N PHE A 188 24.16 21.22 -21.32
CA PHE A 188 24.05 19.78 -21.58
C PHE A 188 23.88 18.88 -20.34
N ASP A 189 23.46 19.40 -19.17
CA ASP A 189 23.15 18.60 -17.96
C ASP A 189 22.24 17.38 -18.27
N ILE A 190 21.01 17.60 -18.74
CA ILE A 190 20.04 16.54 -19.07
C ILE A 190 20.55 15.56 -20.15
N SER A 191 21.07 16.03 -21.29
CA SER A 191 21.55 15.14 -22.36
C SER A 191 22.78 14.31 -22.00
N ASN A 192 23.65 14.79 -21.10
CA ASN A 192 24.82 14.03 -20.65
C ASN A 192 24.51 13.00 -19.54
N ARG A 193 23.32 13.03 -18.93
CA ARG A 193 22.91 12.02 -17.94
C ARG A 193 22.82 10.64 -18.58
N PRO A 194 23.41 9.59 -17.97
CA PRO A 194 23.31 8.22 -18.47
C PRO A 194 21.85 7.78 -18.47
N ARG A 195 21.42 6.99 -19.47
CA ARG A 195 20.02 6.57 -19.61
C ARG A 195 19.82 5.11 -19.29
N THR A 196 18.60 4.75 -18.89
CA THR A 196 18.11 3.37 -18.90
C THR A 196 18.15 2.78 -20.31
N ASN A 197 18.23 1.46 -20.44
CA ASN A 197 18.06 0.78 -21.74
C ASN A 197 16.57 0.68 -22.08
N ALA A 198 15.74 0.43 -21.07
CA ALA A 198 14.30 0.56 -21.12
C ALA A 198 13.91 1.99 -21.57
N THR A 199 12.98 2.05 -22.52
CA THR A 199 12.38 3.27 -23.04
C THR A 199 10.91 3.03 -23.36
N VAL A 200 10.08 4.06 -23.18
CA VAL A 200 8.64 4.02 -23.43
C VAL A 200 8.29 5.07 -24.49
N ASN A 201 7.64 4.63 -25.57
CA ASN A 201 7.06 5.54 -26.56
C ASN A 201 5.64 5.95 -26.12
N TRP A 202 5.36 7.24 -26.15
CA TRP A 202 4.07 7.81 -25.79
C TRP A 202 3.55 8.71 -26.90
N GLN A 203 2.27 8.55 -27.24
CA GLN A 203 1.57 9.37 -28.24
C GLN A 203 0.32 9.95 -27.56
N PRO A 204 0.48 10.99 -26.72
CA PRO A 204 -0.62 11.57 -25.97
C PRO A 204 -1.71 12.11 -26.90
N GLN A 205 -2.97 11.93 -26.53
CA GLN A 205 -4.08 12.65 -27.17
C GLN A 205 -3.98 14.15 -26.87
N ASP A 206 -4.74 14.97 -27.60
CA ASP A 206 -4.70 16.42 -27.41
C ASP A 206 -5.20 16.81 -26.01
N TRP A 207 -4.48 17.71 -25.34
CA TRP A 207 -4.83 18.25 -24.04
C TRP A 207 -5.71 19.49 -24.22
N LEU A 208 -7.01 19.32 -24.05
CA LEU A 208 -8.03 20.29 -24.46
C LEU A 208 -8.48 21.26 -23.35
N SER A 209 -8.01 21.09 -22.12
CA SER A 209 -8.48 21.87 -20.96
C SER A 209 -7.36 22.13 -19.97
N VAL A 210 -7.08 23.41 -19.72
CA VAL A 210 -6.17 23.88 -18.66
C VAL A 210 -6.63 23.37 -17.30
N GLY A 211 -5.69 22.93 -16.47
CA GLY A 211 -5.96 22.31 -15.17
C GLY A 211 -6.50 20.88 -15.23
N ALA A 212 -6.57 20.24 -16.40
CA ALA A 212 -6.90 18.83 -16.50
C ALA A 212 -5.72 17.97 -16.00
N ALA A 213 -6.00 16.99 -15.15
CA ALA A 213 -5.05 16.02 -14.63
C ALA A 213 -5.73 14.64 -14.54
N GLY A 214 -6.26 14.17 -15.67
CA GLY A 214 -6.94 12.89 -15.79
C GLY A 214 -6.06 11.81 -16.44
N PRO A 215 -6.64 10.64 -16.78
CA PRO A 215 -5.94 9.56 -17.48
C PRO A 215 -5.36 9.97 -18.86
N GLU A 216 -5.93 10.99 -19.51
CA GLU A 216 -5.39 11.53 -20.78
C GLU A 216 -4.07 12.32 -20.59
N GLN A 217 -3.76 12.71 -19.35
CA GLN A 217 -2.52 13.36 -18.92
C GLN A 217 -1.58 12.39 -18.18
N GLN A 218 -1.83 11.07 -18.26
CA GLN A 218 -0.93 10.06 -17.72
C GLN A 218 -0.01 9.50 -18.81
N SER A 219 1.24 9.21 -18.44
CA SER A 219 2.12 8.42 -19.30
C SER A 219 1.63 6.98 -19.44
N PRO A 220 2.12 6.22 -20.43
CA PRO A 220 2.04 4.76 -20.40
C PRO A 220 2.85 4.23 -19.21
N ASP A 221 2.73 2.93 -18.96
CA ASP A 221 3.46 2.28 -17.87
C ASP A 221 4.99 2.36 -18.07
N LEU A 222 5.69 2.71 -16.99
CA LEU A 222 7.13 2.95 -16.91
C LEU A 222 7.84 1.89 -16.05
N SER A 223 7.19 0.77 -15.71
CA SER A 223 7.70 -0.20 -14.74
C SER A 223 9.12 -0.68 -15.06
N ASP A 224 9.42 -1.04 -16.32
CA ASP A 224 10.76 -1.43 -16.77
C ASP A 224 11.82 -0.34 -16.54
N ILE A 225 11.48 0.94 -16.74
CA ILE A 225 12.39 2.08 -16.53
C ILE A 225 12.69 2.23 -15.03
N ILE A 226 11.67 2.17 -14.18
CA ILE A 226 11.84 2.26 -12.72
C ILE A 226 12.58 1.03 -12.19
N GLN A 227 12.27 -0.17 -12.71
CA GLN A 227 12.93 -1.42 -12.34
C GLN A 227 14.44 -1.36 -12.61
N GLU A 228 14.87 -0.84 -13.77
CA GLU A 228 16.30 -0.63 -14.06
C GLU A 228 17.00 0.26 -13.02
N ILE A 229 16.31 1.25 -12.47
CA ILE A 229 16.86 2.21 -11.50
C ILE A 229 16.88 1.63 -10.08
N VAL A 230 15.77 1.06 -9.60
CA VAL A 230 15.69 0.51 -8.23
C VAL A 230 16.53 -0.75 -8.03
N SER A 231 16.85 -1.46 -9.12
CA SER A 231 17.73 -2.64 -9.11
C SER A 231 19.23 -2.31 -9.05
N ARG A 232 19.62 -1.03 -9.05
CA ARG A 232 21.03 -0.62 -9.04
C ARG A 232 21.65 -0.82 -7.67
N ASN A 233 22.89 -1.30 -7.64
CA ASN A 233 23.59 -1.64 -6.39
C ASN A 233 23.80 -0.47 -5.40
N GLY A 234 23.80 0.78 -5.86
CA GLY A 234 23.88 1.96 -5.00
C GLY A 234 22.54 2.64 -4.70
N TYR A 235 21.43 2.16 -5.27
CA TYR A 235 20.09 2.72 -5.03
C TYR A 235 19.62 2.38 -3.61
N THR A 236 18.88 3.30 -2.98
CA THR A 236 18.32 3.16 -1.63
C THR A 236 16.91 3.73 -1.59
N ALA A 237 16.12 3.44 -0.54
CA ALA A 237 14.79 4.04 -0.38
C ALA A 237 14.77 5.58 -0.31
N ASN A 238 15.91 6.20 0.02
CA ASN A 238 16.09 7.66 0.03
C ASN A 238 16.66 8.22 -1.29
N SER A 239 16.95 7.36 -2.28
CA SER A 239 17.44 7.79 -3.59
C SER A 239 16.34 8.44 -4.41
N SER A 240 16.73 9.43 -5.20
CA SER A 240 15.84 10.14 -6.12
C SER A 240 15.92 9.55 -7.52
N ILE A 241 14.80 9.54 -8.22
CA ILE A 241 14.66 9.05 -9.60
C ILE A 241 14.50 10.26 -10.52
N ALA A 242 15.23 10.31 -11.63
CA ALA A 242 14.96 11.28 -12.69
C ALA A 242 14.43 10.58 -13.95
N ILE A 243 13.38 11.15 -14.52
CA ILE A 243 12.78 10.76 -15.80
C ILE A 243 13.04 11.89 -16.80
N ILE A 244 13.31 11.52 -18.04
CA ILE A 244 13.65 12.45 -19.11
C ILE A 244 12.80 12.13 -20.33
N ILE A 245 12.12 13.16 -20.84
CA ILE A 245 11.25 13.09 -22.02
C ILE A 245 11.87 13.90 -23.16
N ASP A 246 11.81 13.36 -24.37
CA ASP A 246 12.07 14.10 -25.61
C ASP A 246 11.19 13.59 -26.75
N GLY A 247 11.06 14.35 -27.84
CA GLY A 247 10.21 13.89 -28.95
C GLY A 247 9.94 14.91 -30.05
N THR A 248 8.82 14.71 -30.73
CA THR A 248 8.20 15.64 -31.69
C THR A 248 6.83 16.06 -31.21
N GLY A 249 6.35 17.23 -31.68
CA GLY A 249 5.11 17.82 -31.20
C GLY A 249 5.23 18.34 -29.76
N THR A 250 4.09 18.72 -29.19
CA THR A 250 4.04 19.41 -27.89
C THR A 250 2.79 19.04 -27.10
N ARG A 251 2.98 18.84 -25.80
CA ARG A 251 1.96 18.99 -24.75
C ARG A 251 2.57 19.85 -23.64
N THR A 252 1.87 20.86 -23.17
CA THR A 252 2.38 21.79 -22.16
C THR A 252 1.86 21.42 -20.78
N ALA A 253 2.77 21.06 -19.87
CA ALA A 253 2.45 20.69 -18.50
C ALA A 253 2.86 21.80 -17.51
N GLU A 254 2.14 21.87 -16.39
CA GLU A 254 2.55 22.64 -15.21
C GLU A 254 3.93 22.16 -14.72
N SER A 255 4.82 23.10 -14.41
CA SER A 255 6.06 22.85 -13.66
C SER A 255 5.86 23.11 -12.16
N PHE A 256 6.84 22.75 -11.34
CA PHE A 256 6.94 23.21 -9.95
C PHE A 256 6.98 24.73 -9.83
N ASN A 257 7.63 25.40 -10.78
CA ASN A 257 7.80 26.85 -10.78
C ASN A 257 6.55 27.62 -11.25
N GLY A 258 5.68 26.99 -12.03
CA GLY A 258 4.33 27.47 -12.36
C GLY A 258 3.36 27.23 -11.20
N SER A 259 3.22 25.97 -10.78
CA SER A 259 2.32 25.58 -9.71
C SER A 259 2.84 24.38 -8.89
N ILE A 260 3.32 24.66 -7.69
CA ILE A 260 3.77 23.66 -6.69
C ILE A 260 2.72 22.61 -6.29
N HIS A 261 1.46 22.75 -6.71
CA HIS A 261 0.36 21.82 -6.43
C HIS A 261 -0.08 21.03 -7.67
N ASN A 262 0.33 21.45 -8.87
CA ASN A 262 -0.04 20.84 -10.15
C ASN A 262 1.16 20.24 -10.89
N ALA A 263 2.37 20.46 -10.38
CA ALA A 263 3.63 19.94 -10.87
C ALA A 263 3.60 18.42 -11.11
N PRO A 264 4.50 17.87 -11.96
CA PRO A 264 4.47 16.46 -12.32
C PRO A 264 4.58 15.55 -11.09
N GLU A 265 3.89 14.41 -11.14
CA GLU A 265 3.90 13.39 -10.09
C GLU A 265 4.31 12.04 -10.70
N LEU A 266 5.30 11.37 -10.09
CA LEU A 266 5.64 9.98 -10.39
C LEU A 266 4.98 9.08 -9.35
N CYS A 267 4.12 8.17 -9.83
CA CYS A 267 3.47 7.15 -9.01
C CYS A 267 4.01 5.76 -9.38
N VAL A 268 4.24 4.93 -8.37
CA VAL A 268 4.84 3.60 -8.49
C VAL A 268 4.13 2.60 -7.57
N GLU A 269 3.71 1.47 -8.13
CA GLU A 269 3.26 0.28 -7.41
C GLU A 269 4.41 -0.74 -7.40
N PHE A 270 4.70 -1.33 -6.24
CA PHE A 270 5.81 -2.27 -6.08
C PHE A 270 5.58 -3.32 -4.99
N LEU A 271 6.18 -4.49 -5.17
CA LEU A 271 6.32 -5.50 -4.14
C LEU A 271 7.72 -5.38 -3.52
N THR A 272 7.76 -5.27 -2.20
CA THR A 272 9.00 -5.36 -1.43
C THR A 272 9.49 -6.80 -1.44
N ALA A 273 10.80 -7.01 -1.57
CA ALA A 273 11.37 -8.34 -1.40
C ALA A 273 11.35 -8.67 0.10
N ILE A 274 10.76 -9.81 0.50
CA ILE A 274 10.82 -10.27 1.89
C ILE A 274 12.30 -10.37 2.29
N PRO A 275 12.74 -9.67 3.36
CA PRO A 275 14.07 -9.89 3.90
C PRO A 275 14.13 -11.33 4.42
N ASP A 276 14.88 -12.21 3.75
CA ASP A 276 15.09 -13.58 4.22
C ASP A 276 15.94 -13.57 5.50
N ASN A 277 15.25 -13.40 6.63
CA ASN A 277 15.80 -13.50 7.96
C ASN A 277 15.63 -14.94 8.53
N ARG A 278 15.18 -15.91 7.72
CA ARG A 278 15.01 -17.32 8.15
C ARG A 278 16.27 -18.17 7.93
N ILE A 279 17.37 -17.62 7.40
CA ILE A 279 18.71 -18.26 7.44
C ILE A 279 19.78 -17.40 8.13
N ALA A 280 19.44 -16.86 9.31
CA ALA A 280 20.41 -16.69 10.38
C ALA A 280 20.34 -17.90 11.31
N SER A 281 20.99 -19.01 10.93
CA SER A 281 21.12 -20.20 11.78
C SER A 281 21.98 -19.87 13.01
N SER A 282 21.35 -19.25 14.01
CA SER A 282 21.92 -19.10 15.34
C SER A 282 21.87 -20.47 16.01
N THR A 283 23.04 -21.08 16.17
CA THR A 283 23.19 -22.32 16.93
C THR A 283 22.89 -22.03 18.39
N PHE A 284 21.64 -22.22 18.82
CA PHE A 284 21.25 -22.19 20.23
C PHE A 284 22.04 -23.27 20.98
N THR A 285 23.14 -22.85 21.59
CA THR A 285 23.91 -23.68 22.51
C THR A 285 23.15 -23.65 23.82
N SER A 286 22.58 -24.79 24.22
CA SER A 286 21.84 -24.88 25.46
C SER A 286 22.75 -24.60 26.67
N ILE A 287 22.33 -23.65 27.49
CA ILE A 287 22.83 -23.45 28.85
C ILE A 287 21.63 -23.46 29.80
N ALA A 288 21.73 -24.29 30.82
CA ALA A 288 20.62 -24.70 31.66
C ALA A 288 20.24 -23.67 32.74
N GLU A 289 18.98 -23.75 33.15
CA GLU A 289 18.38 -23.39 34.46
C GLU A 289 19.02 -22.25 35.29
N GLY A 290 18.24 -21.17 35.51
CA GLY A 290 18.65 -20.08 36.40
C GLY A 290 17.57 -19.06 36.76
N THR A 291 16.60 -19.46 37.59
CA THR A 291 15.78 -18.62 38.52
C THR A 291 15.07 -17.34 38.02
N ARG A 292 13.73 -17.32 38.22
CA ARG A 292 12.82 -16.16 38.07
C ARG A 292 13.25 -14.89 38.82
N GLU A 293 12.94 -13.72 38.24
CA GLU A 293 12.21 -12.64 38.91
C GLU A 293 11.27 -11.95 37.89
N GLU A 294 9.99 -11.77 38.23
CA GLU A 294 8.99 -11.05 37.41
C GLU A 294 9.00 -9.55 37.74
N GLN A 295 9.03 -8.69 36.72
CA GLN A 295 8.80 -7.24 36.85
C GLN A 295 7.84 -6.72 35.75
N ASN A 296 6.57 -7.09 35.90
CA ASN A 296 5.40 -6.23 35.71
C ASN A 296 5.48 -5.12 34.63
N THR A 297 5.06 -5.43 33.40
CA THR A 297 4.68 -4.44 32.38
C THR A 297 3.16 -4.42 32.20
N PRO A 298 2.49 -3.25 32.22
CA PRO A 298 1.04 -3.20 32.09
C PRO A 298 0.61 -3.38 30.62
N SER A 299 -0.02 -4.52 30.33
CA SER A 299 -0.67 -4.79 29.04
C SER A 299 -1.86 -3.84 28.83
N LEU A 300 -1.88 -3.15 27.68
CA LEU A 300 -3.03 -2.34 27.29
C LEU A 300 -4.10 -3.27 26.69
N HIS A 301 -5.05 -3.70 27.51
CA HIS A 301 -6.23 -4.43 27.03
C HIS A 301 -7.09 -3.47 26.19
N ILE A 302 -7.32 -3.80 24.93
CA ILE A 302 -8.26 -3.11 24.06
C ILE A 302 -9.45 -4.04 23.89
N ASP A 303 -10.57 -3.68 24.51
CA ASP A 303 -11.84 -4.40 24.35
C ASP A 303 -12.33 -4.27 22.90
N THR A 304 -12.14 -5.31 22.07
CA THR A 304 -12.68 -5.36 20.71
C THR A 304 -14.09 -5.96 20.67
N GLU A 305 -15.06 -5.28 21.28
CA GLU A 305 -16.46 -5.46 20.90
C GLU A 305 -16.86 -4.41 19.86
N GLY A 306 -16.91 -4.85 18.59
CA GLY A 306 -17.35 -4.04 17.46
C GLY A 306 -17.31 -4.87 16.18
N GLU A 307 -18.48 -5.21 15.64
CA GLU A 307 -18.64 -6.12 14.51
C GLU A 307 -17.75 -5.75 13.30
N ASN A 308 -17.17 -6.77 12.67
CA ASN A 308 -16.23 -6.65 11.57
C ASN A 308 -16.95 -6.29 10.25
N LEU A 309 -17.29 -5.00 10.08
CA LEU A 309 -18.40 -4.54 9.22
C LEU A 309 -18.03 -3.86 7.88
N PHE A 310 -16.81 -4.00 7.34
CA PHE A 310 -16.39 -3.23 6.15
C PHE A 310 -16.26 -4.06 4.86
N ALA A 311 -15.49 -5.15 4.84
CA ALA A 311 -15.34 -6.08 3.71
C ALA A 311 -14.84 -5.50 2.36
N GLY A 312 -14.65 -4.18 2.23
CA GLY A 312 -14.04 -3.58 1.05
C GLY A 312 -12.61 -4.08 0.84
N GLY A 313 -12.30 -4.47 -0.40
CA GLY A 313 -10.96 -4.95 -0.78
C GLY A 313 -9.92 -3.82 -0.90
N PRO A 314 -8.69 -4.13 -1.34
CA PRO A 314 -7.66 -3.13 -1.60
C PRO A 314 -8.14 -2.09 -2.62
N VAL A 315 -7.84 -0.82 -2.34
CA VAL A 315 -8.13 0.33 -3.18
C VAL A 315 -6.84 1.02 -3.62
N SER A 316 -6.86 1.62 -4.82
CA SER A 316 -5.82 2.59 -5.22
C SER A 316 -5.80 3.78 -4.25
N PRO A 317 -4.72 4.58 -4.19
CA PRO A 317 -4.75 5.83 -3.46
C PRO A 317 -5.89 6.74 -3.90
N ILE A 318 -6.34 7.53 -2.93
CA ILE A 318 -7.44 8.47 -3.08
C ILE A 318 -6.93 9.80 -3.66
N ARG A 319 -7.43 10.17 -4.84
CA ARG A 319 -7.27 11.54 -5.36
C ARG A 319 -8.42 12.41 -4.86
N VAL A 320 -8.13 13.64 -4.43
CA VAL A 320 -9.09 14.54 -3.77
C VAL A 320 -9.24 15.84 -4.54
N HIS A 321 -10.47 16.16 -4.99
CA HIS A 321 -10.71 17.30 -5.88
C HIS A 321 -12.12 17.92 -5.73
N PRO A 322 -12.30 19.25 -5.85
CA PRO A 322 -11.26 20.27 -5.98
C PRO A 322 -10.43 20.40 -4.69
N ASN A 323 -9.21 20.92 -4.81
CA ASN A 323 -8.32 21.18 -3.70
C ASN A 323 -7.56 22.50 -3.99
N PRO A 324 -7.82 23.62 -3.27
CA PRO A 324 -8.68 23.75 -2.10
C PRO A 324 -10.17 23.42 -2.36
N ALA A 325 -10.82 22.90 -1.33
CA ALA A 325 -12.27 22.65 -1.30
C ALA A 325 -12.98 23.72 -0.46
N THR A 326 -14.14 24.16 -0.91
CA THR A 326 -15.02 25.08 -0.15
C THR A 326 -16.03 24.29 0.68
N ASN A 327 -17.00 23.65 0.03
CA ASN A 327 -18.12 22.92 0.67
C ASN A 327 -18.33 21.50 0.08
N LYS A 328 -17.53 21.12 -0.93
CA LYS A 328 -17.59 19.84 -1.62
C LYS A 328 -16.19 19.32 -1.90
N LEU A 329 -15.97 18.03 -1.62
CA LEU A 329 -14.75 17.30 -1.96
C LEU A 329 -15.15 15.97 -2.60
N ASN A 330 -14.69 15.71 -3.82
CA ASN A 330 -14.76 14.39 -4.42
C ASN A 330 -13.50 13.60 -4.05
N VAL A 331 -13.68 12.29 -3.84
CA VAL A 331 -12.64 11.33 -3.50
C VAL A 331 -12.71 10.24 -4.57
N SER A 332 -11.75 10.22 -5.49
CA SER A 332 -11.69 9.24 -6.58
C SER A 332 -10.62 8.18 -6.31
N PHE A 333 -10.97 6.92 -6.54
CA PHE A 333 -10.12 5.74 -6.34
C PHE A 333 -10.73 4.55 -7.08
N SER A 334 -9.93 3.53 -7.36
CA SER A 334 -10.40 2.25 -7.92
C SER A 334 -10.40 1.17 -6.84
N SER A 335 -11.44 0.36 -6.76
CA SER A 335 -11.56 -0.75 -5.79
C SER A 335 -11.46 -2.11 -6.51
N LYS A 336 -10.66 -3.04 -5.96
CA LYS A 336 -10.53 -4.38 -6.55
C LYS A 336 -11.75 -5.27 -6.31
N ILE A 337 -12.56 -4.97 -5.29
CA ILE A 337 -13.76 -5.72 -4.90
C ILE A 337 -14.86 -4.71 -4.51
N GLU A 338 -16.13 -5.02 -4.76
CA GLU A 338 -17.24 -4.27 -4.17
C GLU A 338 -17.32 -4.49 -2.65
N GLY A 339 -17.79 -3.51 -1.90
CA GLY A 339 -17.85 -3.60 -0.44
C GLY A 339 -18.10 -2.26 0.24
N ILE A 340 -17.81 -2.18 1.53
CA ILE A 340 -18.00 -0.97 2.33
C ILE A 340 -16.64 -0.38 2.71
N VAL A 341 -16.49 0.94 2.53
CA VAL A 341 -15.31 1.71 2.95
C VAL A 341 -15.69 2.77 3.97
N GLN A 342 -14.78 3.07 4.90
CA GLN A 342 -14.93 4.13 5.87
C GLN A 342 -14.01 5.31 5.50
N ILE A 343 -14.56 6.51 5.41
CA ILE A 343 -13.81 7.74 5.16
C ILE A 343 -13.78 8.58 6.43
N GLN A 344 -12.60 9.09 6.77
CA GLN A 344 -12.35 9.97 7.90
C GLN A 344 -11.60 11.20 7.41
N ALA A 345 -11.90 12.38 7.94
CA ALA A 345 -11.01 13.55 7.82
C ALA A 345 -10.49 13.93 9.21
N ARG A 346 -9.20 14.26 9.30
CA ARG A 346 -8.53 14.72 10.52
C ARG A 346 -7.87 16.08 10.31
N ASP A 347 -7.87 16.91 11.36
CA ASP A 347 -7.08 18.14 11.38
C ASP A 347 -5.59 17.86 11.71
N LEU A 348 -4.76 18.90 11.68
CA LEU A 348 -3.32 18.82 12.02
C LEU A 348 -3.02 18.34 13.45
N ASN A 349 -4.01 18.33 14.35
CA ASN A 349 -3.88 17.81 15.72
C ASN A 349 -4.36 16.35 15.82
N GLY A 350 -4.66 15.70 14.69
CA GLY A 350 -5.18 14.33 14.62
C GLY A 350 -6.66 14.18 14.98
N LYS A 351 -7.35 15.28 15.32
CA LYS A 351 -8.76 15.26 15.71
C LYS A 351 -9.61 14.94 14.49
N THR A 352 -10.48 13.94 14.63
CA THR A 352 -11.47 13.62 13.59
C THR A 352 -12.49 14.75 13.46
N VAL A 353 -12.64 15.27 12.24
CA VAL A 353 -13.63 16.32 11.90
C VAL A 353 -14.73 15.83 10.97
N LEU A 354 -14.50 14.73 10.25
CA LEU A 354 -15.51 14.02 9.46
C LEU A 354 -15.31 12.51 9.63
N LYS A 355 -16.40 11.76 9.70
CA LYS A 355 -16.42 10.30 9.60
C LYS A 355 -17.66 9.86 8.83
N ALA A 356 -17.51 9.00 7.83
CA ALA A 356 -18.59 8.53 6.97
C ALA A 356 -18.29 7.09 6.49
N THR A 357 -19.33 6.38 6.09
CA THR A 357 -19.24 5.02 5.52
C THR A 357 -19.95 5.01 4.16
N ARG A 358 -19.42 4.29 3.18
CA ARG A 358 -19.95 4.22 1.81
C ARG A 358 -19.79 2.83 1.21
N GLU A 359 -20.80 2.40 0.47
CA GLU A 359 -20.67 1.28 -0.46
C GLU A 359 -19.85 1.72 -1.69
N VAL A 360 -19.02 0.82 -2.20
CA VAL A 360 -18.17 0.99 -3.38
C VAL A 360 -18.36 -0.20 -4.31
N ALA A 361 -18.32 0.04 -5.62
CA ALA A 361 -18.34 -1.02 -6.63
C ALA A 361 -16.92 -1.50 -6.93
N GLN A 362 -16.78 -2.66 -7.56
CA GLN A 362 -15.52 -3.03 -8.22
C GLN A 362 -15.24 -2.07 -9.40
N GLY A 363 -13.99 -1.64 -9.54
CA GLY A 363 -13.55 -0.64 -10.52
C GLY A 363 -13.57 0.79 -9.95
N ASP A 364 -13.73 1.78 -10.82
CA ASP A 364 -13.56 3.19 -10.46
C ASP A 364 -14.74 3.76 -9.69
N ASN A 365 -14.45 4.40 -8.56
CA ASN A 365 -15.40 5.01 -7.65
C ASN A 365 -15.11 6.50 -7.47
N ILE A 366 -16.17 7.29 -7.31
CA ILE A 366 -16.08 8.70 -6.93
C ILE A 366 -17.05 8.96 -5.78
N ILE A 367 -16.51 9.07 -4.57
CA ILE A 367 -17.29 9.44 -3.38
C ILE A 367 -17.32 10.96 -3.27
N THR A 368 -18.51 11.55 -3.35
CA THR A 368 -18.68 12.99 -3.08
C THR A 368 -19.02 13.22 -1.60
N LEU A 369 -18.16 14.00 -0.92
CA LEU A 369 -18.45 14.62 0.38
C LEU A 369 -19.02 16.02 0.13
N GLN A 370 -20.16 16.34 0.75
CA GLN A 370 -20.82 17.65 0.66
C GLN A 370 -21.18 18.14 2.06
N GLY A 371 -21.35 19.45 2.24
CA GLY A 371 -21.67 20.01 3.55
C GLY A 371 -20.45 20.06 4.47
N LEU A 372 -19.26 20.29 3.90
CA LEU A 372 -17.99 20.38 4.62
C LEU A 372 -17.94 21.71 5.41
N SER A 373 -18.66 21.77 6.52
CA SER A 373 -18.63 22.90 7.47
C SER A 373 -17.36 22.89 8.33
N LEU A 374 -16.21 22.83 7.67
CA LEU A 374 -14.88 22.83 8.28
C LEU A 374 -14.30 24.26 8.24
N PRO A 375 -13.53 24.69 9.25
CA PRO A 375 -12.71 25.90 9.16
C PRO A 375 -11.67 25.81 8.04
N ASP A 376 -11.20 26.97 7.59
CA ASP A 376 -10.04 27.07 6.71
C ASP A 376 -8.81 26.40 7.34
N GLY A 377 -8.13 25.55 6.57
CA GLY A 377 -6.97 24.80 7.08
C GLY A 377 -6.59 23.57 6.27
N ILE A 378 -5.55 22.89 6.74
CA ILE A 378 -5.05 21.64 6.18
C ILE A 378 -5.68 20.46 6.92
N TYR A 379 -6.16 19.49 6.14
CA TYR A 379 -6.79 18.27 6.61
C TYR A 379 -6.17 17.05 5.92
N PHE A 380 -6.16 15.92 6.64
CA PHE A 380 -5.83 14.61 6.09
C PHE A 380 -7.10 13.78 5.98
N LEU A 381 -7.46 13.43 4.74
CA LEU A 381 -8.48 12.44 4.46
C LEU A 381 -7.84 11.05 4.54
N GLN A 382 -8.51 10.11 5.19
CA GLN A 382 -8.14 8.71 5.27
C GLN A 382 -9.32 7.86 4.82
N LEU A 383 -9.09 6.91 3.91
CA LEU A 383 -10.06 5.90 3.48
C LEU A 383 -9.57 4.54 3.97
N PHE A 384 -10.34 3.95 4.86
CA PHE A 384 -10.13 2.64 5.47
C PHE A 384 -10.95 1.59 4.73
N THR A 385 -10.29 0.49 4.39
CA THR A 385 -10.88 -0.77 3.93
C THR A 385 -10.59 -1.86 4.99
N ASN A 386 -10.92 -3.13 4.74
CA ASN A 386 -10.60 -4.20 5.70
C ASN A 386 -9.09 -4.37 5.95
N ASN A 387 -8.25 -4.05 4.95
CA ASN A 387 -6.81 -4.35 4.98
C ASN A 387 -5.93 -3.14 4.62
N THR A 388 -6.48 -2.02 4.16
CA THR A 388 -5.68 -0.85 3.73
C THR A 388 -6.21 0.48 4.26
N ILE A 389 -5.29 1.41 4.49
CA ILE A 389 -5.59 2.82 4.81
C ILE A 389 -4.93 3.69 3.75
N GLN A 390 -5.72 4.23 2.82
CA GLN A 390 -5.25 5.24 1.88
C GLN A 390 -5.40 6.63 2.48
N SER A 391 -4.41 7.50 2.30
CA SER A 391 -4.41 8.85 2.88
C SER A 391 -4.12 9.92 1.83
N ALA A 392 -4.84 11.04 1.87
CA ALA A 392 -4.59 12.22 1.03
C ALA A 392 -4.75 13.52 1.81
N LYS A 393 -3.87 14.48 1.55
CA LYS A 393 -3.97 15.84 2.09
C LYS A 393 -4.95 16.66 1.24
N PHE A 394 -5.85 17.40 1.89
CA PHE A 394 -6.65 18.44 1.26
C PHE A 394 -6.66 19.73 2.10
N ILE A 395 -7.02 20.83 1.45
CA ILE A 395 -7.13 22.15 2.06
C ILE A 395 -8.60 22.55 2.02
N ILE A 396 -9.12 23.06 3.13
CA ILE A 396 -10.38 23.82 3.13
C ILE A 396 -10.03 25.30 3.05
N GLN A 397 -10.73 26.02 2.19
CA GLN A 397 -10.69 27.46 2.08
C GLN A 397 -12.10 27.95 1.79
N THR A 398 -12.61 28.88 2.60
CA THR A 398 -13.90 29.53 2.39
C THR A 398 -13.71 30.84 1.62
N ASP A 399 -14.66 31.13 0.71
CA ASP A 399 -14.66 32.34 -0.15
C ASP A 399 -15.02 33.63 0.62
#